data_AF-A0A4V1UPC4-F1
#
_entry.id   AF-A0A4V1UPC4-F1
#
_cell.length_a   1.000
_cell.length_b   1.000
_cell.length_c   1.000
_cell.angle_alpha   90.00
_cell.angle_beta   90.00
_cell.angle_gamma   90.00
#
_symmetry.space_group_name_H-M   'P 1'
#
loop_
_entity.id
_entity.type
_entity.pdbx_description
1 polymer ?
#
loop_
_entity_poly.entity_id
_entity_poly.type
_entity_poly.pdbx_seq_one_letter_code
_entity_poly.pdbx_strand_id
1 'polypeptide(L)'
;RQQHSTMLLHSSLSVSVHEGFRRPIAQLQQQLRETLAEPSVLESLREQWDEETERVLAGDHGVEPVEFARVLKELPTVLTECRVVLDNSHSTERLNYRKGPVLAIAVGGNTLSRGLTLEGLVVSYFVRSVSTYDTLLQMGRWFGFRGGYGDLPRIWMTKELRNWFRHIATVEAELRQDIERYVREPDLTPRQFAVRIRTHPSLRVTSAAKMADAVRAASSYGGQRIQTRYFRADDEDWLVANQNAAKNLIAAVASTTPVKRLNDGGGRLLFERVSASLVLEFLREYKFHELSFESDPGLMAGYIKKRIAGDVLREWNVAVLGNDPTDDSTDPGDLFDFGSGICVSKVTRSKLEGTGPSDADIKTLMSRRDAAVDLDDVPTSTLTESQIKTLRANAAPDVGLLTIYPIDALSVPMQKSGSAKNPTRKREPLGAEADVIGVGLVFPLPVTGDDAQVEWNYVSADLRWLSAPDGYIEEEDASLLDEDFG
;
A
#
# COMPACT_ATOMS: atom_id res chain seq x y z
N ARG A 1 -31.30 -3.46 0.33
CA ARG A 1 -29.99 -4.16 0.38
C ARG A 1 -30.02 -5.61 -0.07
N GLN A 2 -30.49 -6.60 0.70
CA GLN A 2 -30.43 -8.04 0.30
C GLN A 2 -31.33 -8.44 -0.90
N GLN A 3 -32.10 -7.49 -1.45
CA GLN A 3 -32.97 -7.71 -2.61
C GLN A 3 -32.38 -7.14 -3.91
N HIS A 4 -31.19 -6.52 -3.86
CA HIS A 4 -30.55 -5.97 -5.06
C HIS A 4 -29.32 -6.81 -5.41
N SER A 5 -29.03 -6.90 -6.70
CA SER A 5 -27.80 -7.46 -7.24
C SER A 5 -27.34 -6.56 -8.39
N THR A 6 -26.22 -5.89 -8.17
CA THR A 6 -25.68 -4.90 -9.11
C THR A 6 -24.27 -5.30 -9.52
N MET A 7 -23.99 -5.14 -10.80
CA MET A 7 -22.65 -5.19 -11.38
C MET A 7 -22.26 -3.79 -11.89
N LEU A 8 -21.05 -3.34 -11.58
CA LEU A 8 -20.50 -2.08 -12.08
C LEU A 8 -19.48 -2.34 -13.18
N LEU A 9 -19.65 -1.69 -14.32
CA LEU A 9 -18.69 -1.59 -15.41
C LEU A 9 -18.26 -0.13 -15.59
N HIS A 10 -17.05 0.18 -15.12
CA HIS A 10 -16.46 1.51 -15.20
C HIS A 10 -15.13 1.47 -15.96
N SER A 11 -15.21 1.52 -17.30
CA SER A 11 -14.06 1.38 -18.19
C SER A 11 -13.51 2.72 -18.73
N SER A 12 -14.34 3.74 -18.92
CA SER A 12 -13.96 5.05 -19.48
C SER A 12 -14.86 6.17 -18.95
N LEU A 13 -14.51 7.43 -19.20
CA LEU A 13 -15.44 8.56 -19.07
C LEU A 13 -16.23 8.82 -20.34
N SER A 14 -15.79 8.26 -21.47
CA SER A 14 -16.44 8.47 -22.75
C SER A 14 -17.82 7.80 -22.80
N VAL A 15 -18.83 8.63 -23.06
CA VAL A 15 -20.20 8.18 -23.33
C VAL A 15 -20.24 7.17 -24.48
N SER A 16 -19.44 7.37 -25.54
CA SER A 16 -19.41 6.44 -26.68
C SER A 16 -18.88 5.06 -26.30
N VAL A 17 -17.94 5.01 -25.35
CA VAL A 17 -17.43 3.74 -24.82
C VAL A 17 -18.51 3.04 -23.98
N HIS A 18 -19.25 3.78 -23.14
CA HIS A 18 -20.37 3.22 -22.37
C HIS A 18 -21.46 2.64 -23.28
N GLU A 19 -21.86 3.38 -24.31
CA GLU A 19 -22.85 2.93 -25.30
C GLU A 19 -22.37 1.67 -26.04
N GLY A 20 -21.06 1.58 -26.31
CA GLY A 20 -20.42 0.42 -26.92
C GLY A 20 -20.60 -0.88 -26.13
N PHE A 21 -20.77 -0.83 -24.80
CA PHE A 21 -21.00 -2.03 -23.97
C PHE A 21 -22.41 -2.63 -24.11
N ARG A 22 -23.39 -1.84 -24.56
CA ARG A 22 -24.79 -2.28 -24.59
C ARG A 22 -24.98 -3.52 -25.47
N ARG A 23 -24.44 -3.50 -26.69
CA ARG A 23 -24.59 -4.59 -27.66
C ARG A 23 -23.88 -5.88 -27.23
N PRO A 24 -22.59 -5.87 -26.84
CA PRO A 24 -21.89 -7.07 -26.38
C PRO A 24 -22.57 -7.73 -25.16
N ILE A 25 -23.01 -6.94 -24.18
CA ILE A 25 -23.67 -7.50 -22.99
C ILE A 25 -25.02 -8.12 -23.35
N ALA A 26 -25.82 -7.45 -24.19
CA ALA A 26 -27.10 -7.99 -24.65
C ALA A 26 -26.92 -9.28 -25.46
N GLN A 27 -25.89 -9.34 -26.32
CA GLN A 27 -25.55 -10.54 -27.08
C GLN A 27 -25.14 -11.70 -26.16
N LEU A 28 -24.30 -11.43 -25.15
CA LEU A 28 -23.91 -12.43 -24.15
C LEU A 28 -25.12 -12.95 -23.35
N GLN A 29 -26.00 -12.05 -22.89
CA GLN A 29 -27.23 -12.43 -22.20
C GLN A 29 -28.13 -13.29 -23.10
N GLN A 30 -28.30 -12.90 -24.37
CA GLN A 30 -29.11 -13.65 -25.32
C GLN A 30 -28.52 -15.05 -25.58
N GLN A 31 -27.23 -15.13 -25.89
CA GLN A 31 -26.54 -16.38 -26.12
C GLN A 31 -26.69 -17.33 -24.92
N LEU A 32 -26.43 -16.82 -23.70
CA LEU A 32 -26.59 -17.62 -22.49
C LEU A 32 -28.03 -18.09 -22.27
N ARG A 33 -29.05 -17.27 -22.58
CA ARG A 33 -30.45 -17.71 -22.49
C ARG A 33 -30.77 -18.84 -23.48
N GLU A 34 -30.24 -18.76 -24.69
CA GLU A 34 -30.49 -19.74 -25.75
C GLU A 34 -29.78 -21.07 -25.48
N THR A 35 -28.57 -21.03 -24.88
CA THR A 35 -27.72 -22.20 -24.68
C THR A 35 -27.72 -22.73 -23.25
N LEU A 36 -28.46 -22.14 -22.30
CA LEU A 36 -28.43 -22.55 -20.87
C LEU A 36 -28.76 -24.02 -20.64
N ALA A 37 -29.58 -24.63 -21.50
CA ALA A 37 -29.96 -26.03 -21.39
C ALA A 37 -28.89 -27.00 -21.94
N GLU A 38 -27.86 -26.49 -22.62
CA GLU A 38 -26.79 -27.30 -23.17
C GLU A 38 -25.88 -27.84 -22.05
N PRO A 39 -25.59 -29.16 -22.00
CA PRO A 39 -24.76 -29.74 -20.95
C PRO A 39 -23.37 -29.10 -20.82
N SER A 40 -22.74 -28.72 -21.93
CA SER A 40 -21.42 -28.08 -21.96
C SER A 40 -21.43 -26.70 -21.29
N VAL A 41 -22.49 -25.91 -21.50
CA VAL A 41 -22.64 -24.59 -20.88
C VAL A 41 -22.89 -24.73 -19.38
N LEU A 42 -23.72 -25.68 -18.97
CA LEU A 42 -23.98 -25.98 -17.56
C LEU A 42 -22.71 -26.44 -16.82
N GLU A 43 -21.91 -27.29 -17.46
CA GLU A 43 -20.64 -27.75 -16.91
C GLU A 43 -19.65 -26.58 -16.77
N SER A 44 -19.50 -25.74 -17.80
CA SER A 44 -18.65 -24.55 -17.73
C SER A 44 -19.08 -23.56 -16.63
N LEU A 45 -20.39 -23.32 -16.46
CA LEU A 45 -20.90 -22.45 -15.39
C LEU A 45 -20.66 -23.06 -13.99
N ARG A 46 -20.74 -24.38 -13.87
CA ARG A 46 -20.44 -25.10 -12.62
C ARG A 46 -18.96 -25.00 -12.27
N GLU A 47 -18.08 -25.28 -13.22
CA GLU A 47 -16.63 -25.15 -13.04
C GLU A 47 -16.26 -23.73 -12.62
N GLN A 48 -16.84 -22.71 -13.27
CA GLN A 48 -16.64 -21.32 -12.89
C GLN A 48 -17.14 -21.02 -11.47
N TRP A 49 -18.30 -21.55 -11.08
CA TRP A 49 -18.83 -21.37 -9.72
C TRP A 49 -17.93 -22.02 -8.66
N ASP A 50 -17.50 -23.25 -8.90
CA ASP A 50 -16.64 -24.01 -7.99
C ASP A 50 -15.28 -23.30 -7.87
N GLU A 51 -14.65 -22.90 -8.97
CA GLU A 51 -13.39 -22.15 -8.96
C GLU A 51 -13.50 -20.82 -8.20
N GLU A 52 -14.57 -20.05 -8.43
CA GLU A 52 -14.73 -18.75 -7.80
C GLU A 52 -15.06 -18.86 -6.30
N THR A 53 -15.85 -19.86 -5.88
CA THR A 53 -16.19 -20.06 -4.47
C THR A 53 -15.02 -20.66 -3.67
N GLU A 54 -14.12 -21.41 -4.31
CA GLU A 54 -12.87 -21.87 -3.69
C GLU A 54 -11.89 -20.71 -3.40
N ARG A 55 -11.93 -19.63 -4.21
CA ARG A 55 -11.06 -18.46 -4.01
C ARG A 55 -11.44 -17.63 -2.79
N VAL A 56 -12.71 -17.62 -2.39
CA VAL A 56 -13.22 -16.86 -1.24
C VAL A 56 -14.25 -17.70 -0.49
N LEU A 57 -13.83 -18.26 0.66
CA LEU A 57 -14.66 -19.17 1.43
C LEU A 57 -15.78 -18.43 2.18
N ALA A 58 -17.01 -18.91 2.06
CA ALA A 58 -18.18 -18.38 2.74
C ALA A 58 -18.01 -18.30 4.27
N GLY A 59 -17.37 -19.32 4.87
CA GLY A 59 -17.10 -19.38 6.30
C GLY A 59 -16.22 -18.23 6.83
N ASP A 60 -15.26 -17.73 6.04
CA ASP A 60 -14.40 -16.60 6.42
C ASP A 60 -15.19 -15.29 6.55
N HIS A 61 -16.39 -15.25 5.96
CA HIS A 61 -17.31 -14.12 5.96
C HIS A 61 -18.55 -14.34 6.82
N GLY A 62 -18.63 -15.45 7.57
CA GLY A 62 -19.76 -15.77 8.44
C GLY A 62 -21.06 -16.04 7.68
N VAL A 63 -20.96 -16.55 6.45
CA VAL A 63 -22.09 -16.91 5.58
C VAL A 63 -22.00 -18.38 5.18
N GLU A 64 -23.16 -18.98 4.87
CA GLU A 64 -23.24 -20.38 4.45
C GLU A 64 -22.94 -20.51 2.95
N PRO A 65 -22.13 -21.51 2.53
CA PRO A 65 -21.91 -21.79 1.12
C PRO A 65 -23.21 -22.02 0.35
N VAL A 66 -23.28 -21.52 -0.88
CA VAL A 66 -24.43 -21.73 -1.77
C VAL A 66 -24.11 -22.83 -2.78
N GLU A 67 -24.91 -23.88 -2.78
CA GLU A 67 -24.81 -24.97 -3.76
C GLU A 67 -25.13 -24.48 -5.18
N PHE A 68 -24.34 -24.92 -6.17
CA PHE A 68 -24.56 -24.56 -7.58
C PHE A 68 -25.99 -24.89 -8.06
N ALA A 69 -26.57 -26.00 -7.58
CA ALA A 69 -27.95 -26.39 -7.91
C ALA A 69 -29.00 -25.35 -7.47
N ARG A 70 -28.72 -24.52 -6.46
CA ARG A 70 -29.58 -23.40 -6.07
C ARG A 70 -29.42 -22.22 -7.02
N VAL A 71 -28.18 -21.90 -7.39
CA VAL A 71 -27.87 -20.83 -8.36
C VAL A 71 -28.52 -21.12 -9.70
N LEU A 72 -28.39 -22.36 -10.19
CA LEU A 72 -28.93 -22.80 -11.47
C LEU A 72 -30.45 -22.59 -11.59
N LYS A 73 -31.20 -22.73 -10.49
CA LYS A 73 -32.66 -22.50 -10.48
C LYS A 73 -33.03 -21.03 -10.71
N GLU A 74 -32.17 -20.10 -10.29
CA GLU A 74 -32.40 -18.66 -10.40
C GLU A 74 -31.87 -18.07 -11.72
N LEU A 75 -30.91 -18.74 -12.37
CA LEU A 75 -30.27 -18.26 -13.61
C LEU A 75 -31.25 -17.86 -14.73
N PRO A 76 -32.33 -18.61 -15.04
CA PRO A 76 -33.27 -18.18 -16.09
C PRO A 76 -33.95 -16.84 -15.78
N THR A 77 -34.36 -16.65 -14.52
CA THR A 77 -34.95 -15.39 -14.04
C THR A 77 -33.93 -14.27 -14.10
N VAL A 78 -32.73 -14.51 -13.59
CA VAL A 78 -31.63 -13.52 -13.59
C VAL A 78 -31.28 -13.09 -15.00
N LEU A 79 -31.09 -14.05 -15.91
CA LEU A 79 -30.77 -13.74 -17.30
C LEU A 79 -31.88 -12.92 -17.94
N THR A 80 -33.16 -13.17 -17.64
CA THR A 80 -34.30 -12.47 -18.23
C THR A 80 -34.50 -11.07 -17.65
N GLU A 81 -34.38 -10.93 -16.33
CA GLU A 81 -34.70 -9.69 -15.61
C GLU A 81 -33.53 -8.71 -15.50
N CYS A 82 -32.29 -9.19 -15.67
CA CYS A 82 -31.09 -8.36 -15.54
C CYS A 82 -31.02 -7.27 -16.62
N ARG A 83 -31.06 -6.00 -16.18
CA ARG A 83 -31.08 -4.83 -17.06
C ARG A 83 -29.68 -4.24 -17.23
N VAL A 84 -29.38 -3.76 -18.43
CA VAL A 84 -28.18 -2.95 -18.66
C VAL A 84 -28.57 -1.48 -18.55
N VAL A 85 -28.09 -0.81 -17.50
CA VAL A 85 -28.36 0.60 -17.23
C VAL A 85 -27.13 1.41 -17.61
N LEU A 86 -27.27 2.27 -18.63
CA LEU A 86 -26.23 3.22 -19.00
C LEU A 86 -26.43 4.49 -18.19
N ASP A 87 -25.58 4.72 -17.21
CA ASP A 87 -25.65 5.89 -16.34
C ASP A 87 -24.50 6.84 -16.67
N ASN A 88 -24.75 7.75 -17.62
CA ASN A 88 -23.79 8.74 -18.11
C ASN A 88 -24.47 10.12 -18.30
N SER A 89 -23.69 11.15 -18.63
CA SER A 89 -24.18 12.52 -18.74
C SER A 89 -25.28 12.72 -19.80
N HIS A 90 -25.31 11.90 -20.86
CA HIS A 90 -26.30 11.98 -21.94
C HIS A 90 -27.55 11.13 -21.69
N SER A 91 -27.46 10.14 -20.80
CA SER A 91 -28.56 9.23 -20.50
C SER A 91 -29.55 9.82 -19.50
N THR A 92 -30.84 9.67 -19.78
CA THR A 92 -31.92 9.94 -18.81
C THR A 92 -32.16 8.73 -17.89
N GLU A 93 -31.56 7.57 -18.20
CA GLU A 93 -31.67 6.36 -17.42
C GLU A 93 -30.76 6.45 -16.18
N ARG A 94 -31.32 6.16 -15.00
CA ARG A 94 -30.63 6.19 -13.72
C ARG A 94 -31.02 4.98 -12.89
N LEU A 95 -30.06 4.42 -12.16
CA LEU A 95 -30.32 3.38 -11.17
C LEU A 95 -31.21 3.92 -10.05
N ASN A 96 -32.30 3.21 -9.75
CA ASN A 96 -33.24 3.61 -8.71
C ASN A 96 -33.64 2.43 -7.83
N TYR A 97 -32.99 2.33 -6.67
CA TYR A 97 -33.24 1.30 -5.66
C TYR A 97 -34.52 1.52 -4.82
N ARG A 98 -35.19 2.68 -4.95
CA ARG A 98 -36.41 2.99 -4.18
C ARG A 98 -37.67 2.35 -4.77
N LYS A 99 -37.62 1.91 -6.04
CA LYS A 99 -38.78 1.37 -6.77
C LYS A 99 -38.90 -0.16 -6.68
N GLY A 100 -38.09 -0.82 -5.86
CA GLY A 100 -38.12 -2.26 -5.63
C GLY A 100 -36.76 -2.94 -5.82
N PRO A 101 -36.72 -4.29 -5.81
CA PRO A 101 -35.54 -5.08 -6.14
C PRO A 101 -34.90 -4.64 -7.46
N VAL A 102 -33.57 -4.61 -7.51
CA VAL A 102 -32.83 -4.18 -8.70
C VAL A 102 -31.83 -5.25 -9.06
N LEU A 103 -31.96 -5.79 -10.27
CA LEU A 103 -30.99 -6.68 -10.88
C LEU A 103 -30.43 -5.97 -12.12
N ALA A 104 -29.20 -5.47 -12.03
CA ALA A 104 -28.67 -4.60 -13.08
C ALA A 104 -27.16 -4.69 -13.29
N ILE A 105 -26.76 -4.52 -14.54
CA ILE A 105 -25.40 -4.19 -14.96
C ILE A 105 -25.36 -2.69 -15.24
N ALA A 106 -24.75 -1.93 -14.34
CA ALA A 106 -24.55 -0.50 -14.44
C ALA A 106 -23.27 -0.21 -15.23
N VAL A 107 -23.39 0.53 -16.32
CA VAL A 107 -22.25 0.97 -17.13
C VAL A 107 -22.20 2.49 -17.10
N GLY A 108 -21.07 3.07 -16.70
CA GLY A 108 -20.98 4.52 -16.63
C GLY A 108 -19.62 5.05 -16.17
N GLY A 109 -19.55 6.37 -16.06
CA GLY A 109 -18.35 7.12 -15.68
C GLY A 109 -18.50 7.80 -14.32
N ASN A 110 -18.02 9.04 -14.20
CA ASN A 110 -18.08 9.83 -12.95
C ASN A 110 -19.50 10.07 -12.40
N THR A 111 -20.53 9.97 -13.22
CA THR A 111 -21.94 10.06 -12.76
C THR A 111 -22.30 8.95 -11.78
N LEU A 112 -21.60 7.81 -11.82
CA LEU A 112 -21.74 6.70 -10.87
C LEU A 112 -20.86 6.84 -9.62
N SER A 113 -19.93 7.81 -9.58
CA SER A 113 -18.99 7.98 -8.47
C SER A 113 -19.50 8.93 -7.38
N ARG A 114 -20.38 9.88 -7.71
CA ARG A 114 -20.87 10.91 -6.77
C ARG A 114 -22.34 10.68 -6.38
N GLY A 115 -22.62 10.70 -5.07
CA GLY A 115 -23.99 10.70 -4.52
C GLY A 115 -24.77 9.38 -4.56
N LEU A 116 -24.37 8.39 -5.37
CA LEU A 116 -25.08 7.12 -5.50
C LEU A 116 -24.35 5.96 -4.77
N THR A 117 -25.06 5.26 -3.89
CA THR A 117 -24.58 3.96 -3.36
C THR A 117 -25.14 2.85 -4.24
N LEU A 118 -24.29 2.07 -4.88
CA LEU A 118 -24.72 0.85 -5.58
C LEU A 118 -25.08 -0.22 -4.53
N GLU A 119 -26.38 -0.48 -4.37
CA GLU A 119 -26.84 -1.53 -3.46
C GLU A 119 -26.68 -2.91 -4.10
N GLY A 120 -26.29 -3.90 -3.29
CA GLY A 120 -26.11 -5.27 -3.78
C GLY A 120 -24.95 -5.41 -4.76
N LEU A 121 -23.94 -4.55 -4.67
CA LEU A 121 -22.78 -4.60 -5.55
C LEU A 121 -21.98 -5.89 -5.32
N VAL A 122 -22.01 -6.78 -6.32
CA VAL A 122 -21.35 -8.10 -6.31
C VAL A 122 -20.19 -8.18 -7.30
N VAL A 123 -20.20 -7.36 -8.36
CA VAL A 123 -19.13 -7.32 -9.35
C VAL A 123 -18.75 -5.87 -9.61
N SER A 124 -17.46 -5.58 -9.55
CA SER A 124 -16.92 -4.26 -9.90
C SER A 124 -15.77 -4.42 -10.88
N TYR A 125 -15.97 -3.96 -12.10
CA TYR A 125 -14.95 -3.93 -13.14
C TYR A 125 -14.55 -2.48 -13.40
N PHE A 126 -13.33 -2.10 -13.01
CA PHE A 126 -12.82 -0.76 -13.30
C PHE A 126 -11.34 -0.80 -13.66
N VAL A 127 -11.02 -0.30 -14.86
CA VAL A 127 -9.68 -0.41 -15.48
C VAL A 127 -9.03 0.95 -15.74
N ARG A 128 -9.59 2.01 -15.14
CA ARG A 128 -9.17 3.40 -15.35
C ARG A 128 -7.91 3.74 -14.53
N SER A 129 -6.98 4.49 -15.10
CA SER A 129 -5.93 5.16 -14.32
C SER A 129 -6.52 6.34 -13.53
N VAL A 130 -6.24 6.39 -12.23
CA VAL A 130 -6.72 7.46 -11.35
C VAL A 130 -5.50 8.17 -10.79
N SER A 131 -5.45 9.50 -10.93
CA SER A 131 -4.30 10.32 -10.52
C SER A 131 -4.45 10.91 -9.11
N THR A 132 -5.64 10.82 -8.49
CA THR A 132 -5.93 11.54 -7.24
C THR A 132 -6.47 10.62 -6.13
N TYR A 133 -5.98 10.86 -4.92
CA TYR A 133 -6.35 10.12 -3.70
C TYR A 133 -7.84 10.27 -3.34
N ASP A 134 -8.41 11.47 -3.54
CA ASP A 134 -9.84 11.75 -3.29
C ASP A 134 -10.74 10.87 -4.16
N THR A 135 -10.43 10.77 -5.45
CA THR A 135 -11.15 9.93 -6.39
C THR A 135 -11.01 8.45 -6.03
N LEU A 136 -9.81 7.99 -5.62
CA LEU A 136 -9.63 6.63 -5.15
C LEU A 136 -10.44 6.33 -3.87
N LEU A 137 -10.49 7.24 -2.90
CA LEU A 137 -11.31 7.09 -1.70
C LEU A 137 -12.81 7.05 -2.03
N GLN A 138 -13.28 7.92 -2.92
CA GLN A 138 -14.66 7.91 -3.40
C GLN A 138 -14.99 6.57 -4.08
N MET A 139 -14.08 6.10 -4.94
CA MET A 139 -14.18 4.82 -5.63
C MET A 139 -14.07 3.61 -4.69
N GLY A 140 -13.51 3.75 -3.48
CA GLY A 140 -13.47 2.67 -2.49
C GLY A 140 -14.86 2.11 -2.15
N ARG A 141 -15.92 2.90 -2.35
CA ARG A 141 -17.32 2.46 -2.22
C ARG A 141 -17.71 1.41 -3.26
N TRP A 142 -17.00 1.32 -4.37
CA TRP A 142 -17.20 0.30 -5.40
C TRP A 142 -16.68 -1.09 -4.98
N PHE A 143 -16.16 -1.25 -3.77
CA PHE A 143 -15.90 -2.59 -3.21
C PHE A 143 -17.14 -3.27 -2.65
N GLY A 144 -18.25 -2.53 -2.55
CA GLY A 144 -19.53 -3.04 -2.07
C GLY A 144 -19.59 -3.18 -0.53
N PHE A 145 -20.80 -3.19 0.02
CA PHE A 145 -21.06 -3.34 1.45
C PHE A 145 -21.35 -4.81 1.79
N ARG A 146 -20.53 -5.44 2.62
CA ARG A 146 -20.43 -6.91 2.75
C ARG A 146 -21.42 -7.58 3.71
N GLY A 147 -22.52 -6.92 4.05
CA GLY A 147 -23.47 -7.45 5.03
C GLY A 147 -24.28 -8.63 4.48
N GLY A 148 -23.89 -9.87 4.80
CA GLY A 148 -24.65 -11.09 4.50
C GLY A 148 -24.40 -11.71 3.12
N TYR A 149 -23.39 -11.23 2.38
CA TYR A 149 -22.95 -11.80 1.09
C TYR A 149 -21.45 -11.57 0.85
N GLY A 150 -20.64 -11.55 1.91
CA GLY A 150 -19.24 -11.10 1.86
C GLY A 150 -18.30 -11.96 1.01
N ASP A 151 -18.74 -13.17 0.67
CA ASP A 151 -18.08 -14.20 -0.13
C ASP A 151 -18.23 -14.01 -1.65
N LEU A 152 -19.27 -13.28 -2.08
CA LEU A 152 -19.60 -13.09 -3.50
C LEU A 152 -18.88 -11.93 -4.22
N PRO A 153 -18.55 -10.79 -3.58
CA PRO A 153 -17.93 -9.66 -4.27
C PRO A 153 -16.67 -10.03 -5.05
N ARG A 154 -16.61 -9.63 -6.32
CA ARG A 154 -15.44 -9.77 -7.18
C ARG A 154 -15.06 -8.41 -7.78
N ILE A 155 -13.77 -8.12 -7.76
CA ILE A 155 -13.25 -6.83 -8.19
C ILE A 155 -12.15 -7.04 -9.24
N TRP A 156 -12.39 -6.53 -10.44
CA TRP A 156 -11.44 -6.53 -11.54
C TRP A 156 -10.87 -5.13 -11.71
N MET A 157 -9.56 -5.03 -11.55
CA MET A 157 -8.81 -3.79 -11.69
C MET A 157 -7.39 -4.08 -12.17
N THR A 158 -6.72 -3.05 -12.69
CA THR A 158 -5.31 -3.17 -13.08
C THR A 158 -4.41 -3.41 -11.87
N LYS A 159 -3.21 -3.98 -12.09
CA LYS A 159 -2.19 -4.17 -11.04
C LYS A 159 -1.87 -2.85 -10.33
N GLU A 160 -1.80 -1.77 -11.11
CA GLU A 160 -1.52 -0.44 -10.61
C GLU A 160 -2.60 0.07 -9.65
N LEU A 161 -3.88 0.03 -10.06
CA LEU A 161 -5.00 0.41 -9.20
C LEU A 161 -5.04 -0.41 -7.91
N ARG A 162 -4.73 -1.71 -8.00
CA ARG A 162 -4.62 -2.58 -6.83
C ARG A 162 -3.53 -2.09 -5.86
N ASN A 163 -2.37 -1.68 -6.37
CA ASN A 163 -1.30 -1.13 -5.56
C ASN A 163 -1.70 0.19 -4.92
N TRP A 164 -2.37 1.07 -5.67
CA TRP A 164 -2.91 2.32 -5.14
C TRP A 164 -3.91 2.08 -4.00
N PHE A 165 -4.91 1.21 -4.17
CA PHE A 165 -5.86 0.88 -3.10
C PHE A 165 -5.19 0.25 -1.88
N ARG A 166 -4.16 -0.58 -2.08
CA ARG A 166 -3.38 -1.15 -0.98
C ARG A 166 -2.60 -0.08 -0.21
N HIS A 167 -2.02 0.88 -0.92
CA HIS A 167 -1.36 2.04 -0.31
C HIS A 167 -2.36 2.82 0.53
N ILE A 168 -3.48 3.24 -0.06
CA ILE A 168 -4.52 4.02 0.62
C ILE A 168 -5.07 3.29 1.85
N ALA A 169 -5.36 2.00 1.76
CA ALA A 169 -5.83 1.22 2.90
C ALA A 169 -4.78 1.12 4.02
N THR A 170 -3.49 1.12 3.68
CA THR A 170 -2.39 1.15 4.66
C THR A 170 -2.36 2.49 5.37
N VAL A 171 -2.41 3.59 4.60
CA VAL A 171 -2.46 4.96 5.15
C VAL A 171 -3.70 5.19 6.02
N GLU A 172 -4.86 4.67 5.61
CA GLU A 172 -6.10 4.75 6.40
C GLU A 172 -5.98 4.00 7.73
N ALA A 173 -5.35 2.82 7.72
CA ALA A 173 -5.12 2.05 8.93
C ALA A 173 -4.13 2.75 9.88
N GLU A 174 -3.04 3.31 9.36
CA GLU A 174 -2.08 4.12 10.12
C GLU A 174 -2.76 5.35 10.72
N LEU A 175 -3.58 6.04 9.93
CA LEU A 175 -4.31 7.21 10.41
C LEU A 175 -5.29 6.83 11.51
N ARG A 176 -5.99 5.70 11.40
CA ARG A 176 -6.88 5.20 12.47
C ARG A 176 -6.11 4.91 13.76
N GLN A 177 -4.91 4.34 13.67
CA GLN A 177 -4.06 4.12 14.84
C GLN A 177 -3.60 5.44 15.47
N ASP A 178 -3.23 6.43 14.64
CA ASP A 178 -2.93 7.77 15.12
C ASP A 178 -4.15 8.37 15.83
N ILE A 179 -5.36 8.29 15.27
CA ILE A 179 -6.61 8.74 15.93
C ILE A 179 -6.79 8.06 17.29
N GLU A 180 -6.66 6.74 17.35
CA GLU A 180 -6.81 5.99 18.61
C GLU A 180 -5.82 6.44 19.69
N ARG A 181 -4.62 6.85 19.29
CA ARG A 181 -3.63 7.44 20.20
C ARG A 181 -4.05 8.83 20.67
N TYR A 182 -4.47 9.69 19.74
CA TYR A 182 -4.92 11.06 20.06
C TYR A 182 -6.11 11.06 21.02
N VAL A 183 -7.04 10.11 20.88
CA VAL A 183 -8.19 9.97 21.79
C VAL A 183 -7.76 9.57 23.21
N ARG A 184 -6.60 8.92 23.38
CA ARG A 184 -6.08 8.48 24.68
C ARG A 184 -5.20 9.51 25.37
N GLU A 185 -4.72 10.53 24.66
CA GLU A 185 -3.86 11.59 25.19
C GLU A 185 -4.71 12.85 25.50
N PRO A 186 -4.91 13.23 26.77
CA PRO A 186 -5.87 14.26 27.17
C PRO A 186 -5.52 15.69 26.67
N ASP A 187 -4.28 15.93 26.23
CA ASP A 187 -3.78 17.26 25.87
C ASP A 187 -3.79 17.55 24.35
N LEU A 188 -4.23 16.60 23.52
CA LEU A 188 -4.22 16.75 22.06
C LEU A 188 -5.59 17.17 21.51
N THR A 189 -5.61 18.29 20.78
CA THR A 189 -6.84 18.84 20.19
C THR A 189 -7.09 18.33 18.76
N PRO A 190 -8.36 18.28 18.29
CA PRO A 190 -8.68 17.97 16.89
C PRO A 190 -7.98 18.87 15.86
N ARG A 191 -7.62 20.11 16.24
CA ARG A 191 -6.85 21.04 15.39
C ARG A 191 -5.42 20.54 15.15
N GLN A 192 -4.74 20.08 16.19
CA GLN A 192 -3.38 19.51 16.08
C GLN A 192 -3.39 18.22 15.25
N PHE A 193 -4.45 17.42 15.40
CA PHE A 193 -4.66 16.24 14.58
C PHE A 193 -4.87 16.57 13.09
N ALA A 194 -5.67 17.61 12.77
CA ALA A 194 -5.91 18.04 11.39
C ALA A 194 -4.62 18.51 10.69
N VAL A 195 -3.72 19.20 11.41
CA VAL A 195 -2.40 19.57 10.86
C VAL A 195 -1.57 18.32 10.55
N ARG A 196 -1.55 17.33 11.46
CA ARG A 196 -0.78 16.09 11.28
C ARG A 196 -1.26 15.25 10.09
N ILE A 197 -2.57 15.16 9.86
CA ILE A 197 -3.14 14.54 8.64
C ILE A 197 -2.59 15.24 7.40
N ARG A 198 -2.68 16.57 7.36
CA ARG A 198 -2.26 17.36 6.19
C ARG A 198 -0.78 17.23 5.88
N THR A 199 0.03 16.89 6.89
CA THR A 199 1.47 16.74 6.73
C THR A 199 1.98 15.30 6.67
N HIS A 200 1.09 14.30 6.62
CA HIS A 200 1.50 12.90 6.60
C HIS A 200 2.18 12.56 5.26
N PRO A 201 3.42 12.02 5.25
CA PRO A 201 4.15 11.70 4.03
C PRO A 201 3.39 10.75 3.09
N SER A 202 2.63 9.80 3.64
CA SER A 202 1.88 8.82 2.85
C SER A 202 0.59 9.39 2.21
N LEU A 203 0.14 10.59 2.60
CA LEU A 203 -1.03 11.30 2.05
C LEU A 203 -0.71 12.25 0.88
N ARG A 204 0.53 12.25 0.37
CA ARG A 204 1.02 13.12 -0.71
C ARG A 204 0.24 13.06 -2.04
N VAL A 205 -0.65 12.09 -2.24
CA VAL A 205 -1.33 11.82 -3.53
C VAL A 205 -2.64 12.62 -3.72
N THR A 206 -2.91 13.65 -2.91
CA THR A 206 -4.14 14.46 -3.02
C THR A 206 -4.02 15.53 -4.12
N SER A 207 -5.01 15.62 -5.01
CA SER A 207 -5.12 16.55 -6.15
C SER A 207 -4.80 18.01 -5.83
N ALA A 208 -4.09 18.70 -6.75
CA ALA A 208 -3.82 20.14 -6.70
C ALA A 208 -5.09 21.03 -6.67
N ALA A 209 -6.19 20.58 -7.29
CA ALA A 209 -7.40 21.39 -7.46
C ALA A 209 -8.10 21.79 -6.14
N LYS A 210 -7.95 20.99 -5.07
CA LYS A 210 -8.50 21.32 -3.74
C LYS A 210 -7.56 22.17 -2.87
N MET A 211 -6.41 22.59 -3.40
CA MET A 211 -5.40 23.38 -2.68
C MET A 211 -5.24 24.81 -3.21
N ALA A 212 -6.14 25.29 -4.07
CA ALA A 212 -6.10 26.67 -4.56
C ALA A 212 -6.15 27.71 -3.41
N ASP A 213 -6.77 27.36 -2.28
CA ASP A 213 -6.83 28.19 -1.06
C ASP A 213 -5.89 27.74 0.07
N ALA A 214 -5.00 26.77 -0.15
CA ALA A 214 -4.19 26.18 0.93
C ALA A 214 -2.69 26.55 0.85
N VAL A 215 -2.21 27.12 1.95
CA VAL A 215 -0.80 27.13 2.41
C VAL A 215 -0.06 25.88 1.90
N ARG A 216 1.10 26.10 1.25
CA ARG A 216 2.01 25.10 0.65
C ARG A 216 1.95 23.73 1.36
N ALA A 217 1.67 22.66 0.61
CA ALA A 217 1.68 21.30 1.15
C ALA A 217 3.04 21.01 1.80
N ALA A 218 3.04 20.60 3.07
CA ALA A 218 4.25 20.31 3.81
C ALA A 218 4.26 18.87 4.29
N SER A 219 5.37 18.16 4.14
CA SER A 219 5.56 16.83 4.74
C SER A 219 6.29 16.95 6.05
N SER A 220 5.86 16.18 7.04
CA SER A 220 6.47 16.14 8.38
C SER A 220 6.74 14.70 8.76
N TYR A 221 7.96 14.44 9.25
CA TYR A 221 8.42 13.08 9.54
C TYR A 221 8.51 12.81 11.06
N GLY A 222 8.19 13.74 11.94
CA GLY A 222 8.30 13.56 13.39
C GLY A 222 7.48 12.38 13.92
N GLY A 223 8.17 11.45 14.58
CA GLY A 223 7.59 10.21 15.11
C GLY A 223 7.17 9.18 14.05
N GLN A 224 7.53 9.42 12.78
CA GLN A 224 7.26 8.50 11.68
C GLN A 224 8.30 7.41 11.60
N ARG A 225 7.85 6.27 11.06
CA ARG A 225 8.67 5.09 10.82
C ARG A 225 8.53 4.71 9.36
N ILE A 226 9.62 4.88 8.62
CA ILE A 226 9.67 4.63 7.18
C ILE A 226 10.48 3.36 6.95
N GLN A 227 10.06 2.53 6.01
CA GLN A 227 10.78 1.32 5.66
C GLN A 227 10.61 0.97 4.19
N THR A 228 11.65 0.43 3.57
CA THR A 228 11.54 -0.09 2.20
C THR A 228 10.77 -1.40 2.21
N ARG A 229 9.76 -1.45 1.36
CA ARG A 229 8.90 -2.62 1.16
C ARG A 229 8.99 -3.17 -0.27
N TYR A 230 9.26 -2.29 -1.23
CA TYR A 230 9.32 -2.60 -2.65
C TYR A 230 10.76 -2.53 -3.15
N PHE A 231 11.16 -3.48 -3.99
CA PHE A 231 12.45 -3.52 -4.67
C PHE A 231 12.29 -3.90 -6.14
N ARG A 232 13.16 -3.36 -7.00
CA ARG A 232 13.25 -3.79 -8.40
C ARG A 232 14.11 -5.04 -8.46
N ALA A 233 13.48 -6.20 -8.43
CA ALA A 233 14.15 -7.48 -8.35
C ALA A 233 14.89 -7.84 -9.65
N ASP A 234 14.44 -7.32 -10.79
CA ASP A 234 15.02 -7.57 -12.12
C ASP A 234 16.04 -6.52 -12.59
N ASP A 235 16.39 -5.55 -11.74
CA ASP A 235 17.26 -4.41 -12.08
C ASP A 235 18.58 -4.51 -11.28
N GLU A 236 19.53 -5.29 -11.79
CA GLU A 236 20.83 -5.53 -11.16
C GLU A 236 21.59 -4.21 -10.86
N ASP A 237 21.60 -3.28 -11.82
CA ASP A 237 22.27 -1.98 -11.67
C ASP A 237 21.68 -1.15 -10.52
N TRP A 238 20.35 -1.15 -10.37
CA TRP A 238 19.68 -0.50 -9.25
C TRP A 238 20.04 -1.15 -7.91
N LEU A 239 20.07 -2.48 -7.86
CA LEU A 239 20.41 -3.25 -6.67
C LEU A 239 21.86 -3.03 -6.24
N VAL A 240 22.81 -3.14 -7.17
CA VAL A 240 24.24 -2.91 -6.93
C VAL A 240 24.51 -1.46 -6.54
N ALA A 241 23.82 -0.47 -7.14
CA ALA A 241 23.93 0.92 -6.71
C ALA A 241 23.53 1.11 -5.23
N ASN A 242 22.47 0.44 -4.79
CA ASN A 242 22.03 0.49 -3.39
C ASN A 242 22.96 -0.26 -2.43
N GLN A 243 23.55 -1.37 -2.87
CA GLN A 243 24.64 -2.04 -2.13
C GLN A 243 25.83 -1.10 -1.94
N ASN A 244 26.24 -0.39 -3.00
CA ASN A 244 27.35 0.56 -2.93
C ASN A 244 27.05 1.76 -2.01
N ALA A 245 25.84 2.32 -2.07
CA ALA A 245 25.42 3.37 -1.15
C ALA A 245 25.52 2.92 0.33
N ALA A 246 25.10 1.68 0.62
CA ALA A 246 25.19 1.13 1.97
C ALA A 246 26.64 0.85 2.39
N LYS A 247 27.48 0.30 1.51
CA LYS A 247 28.91 0.09 1.73
C LYS A 247 29.64 1.41 2.02
N ASN A 248 29.38 2.45 1.21
CA ASN A 248 29.94 3.78 1.40
C ASN A 248 29.58 4.38 2.76
N LEU A 249 28.30 4.29 3.15
CA LEU A 249 27.84 4.75 4.45
C LEU A 249 28.55 4.00 5.59
N ILE A 250 28.55 2.67 5.56
CA ILE A 250 29.15 1.87 6.63
C ILE A 250 30.66 2.11 6.73
N ALA A 251 31.36 2.24 5.60
CA ALA A 251 32.78 2.59 5.60
C ALA A 251 33.05 3.95 6.26
N ALA A 252 32.25 4.98 5.92
CA ALA A 252 32.38 6.32 6.50
C ALA A 252 32.05 6.33 8.00
N VAL A 253 30.99 5.62 8.41
CA VAL A 253 30.59 5.50 9.82
C VAL A 253 31.66 4.75 10.63
N ALA A 254 32.13 3.61 10.16
CA ALA A 254 33.14 2.81 10.85
C ALA A 254 34.49 3.54 11.00
N SER A 255 34.79 4.51 10.13
CA SER A 255 36.01 5.33 10.23
C SER A 255 35.97 6.36 11.36
N THR A 256 34.77 6.70 11.85
CA THR A 256 34.57 7.77 12.85
C THR A 256 33.93 7.29 14.15
N THR A 257 33.23 6.16 14.11
CA THR A 257 32.39 5.67 15.20
C THR A 257 32.70 4.19 15.47
N PRO A 258 32.95 3.80 16.72
CA PRO A 258 33.19 2.40 17.07
C PRO A 258 31.92 1.56 16.87
N VAL A 259 32.09 0.33 16.40
CA VAL A 259 30.99 -0.63 16.24
C VAL A 259 30.71 -1.34 17.57
N LYS A 260 29.44 -1.39 17.98
CA LYS A 260 28.94 -2.21 19.10
C LYS A 260 28.23 -3.43 18.53
N ARG A 261 28.71 -4.64 18.87
CA ARG A 261 27.99 -5.89 18.56
C ARG A 261 26.98 -6.15 19.67
N LEU A 262 25.72 -6.41 19.29
CA LEU A 262 24.65 -6.65 20.27
C LEU A 262 24.60 -8.13 20.65
N ASN A 263 24.56 -8.41 21.96
CA ASN A 263 24.57 -9.76 22.51
C ASN A 263 23.14 -10.34 22.58
N ASP A 264 22.43 -10.36 21.45
CA ASP A 264 21.01 -10.70 21.40
C ASP A 264 20.71 -11.95 20.54
N GLY A 265 21.76 -12.73 20.25
CA GLY A 265 21.72 -13.94 19.43
C GLY A 265 21.55 -13.68 17.93
N GLY A 266 21.67 -12.43 17.47
CA GLY A 266 21.69 -12.06 16.06
C GLY A 266 22.98 -11.34 15.65
N GLY A 267 23.32 -11.38 14.36
CA GLY A 267 24.44 -10.63 13.78
C GLY A 267 24.11 -9.15 13.62
N ARG A 268 23.84 -8.48 14.74
CA ARG A 268 23.40 -7.08 14.77
C ARG A 268 24.52 -6.19 15.25
N LEU A 269 24.76 -5.13 14.48
CA LEU A 269 25.80 -4.16 14.74
C LEU A 269 25.16 -2.78 14.89
N LEU A 270 25.64 -2.01 15.85
CA LEU A 270 25.13 -0.68 16.18
C LEU A 270 26.27 0.33 16.21
N PHE A 271 26.06 1.46 15.55
CA PHE A 271 26.88 2.65 15.61
C PHE A 271 26.05 3.76 16.21
N GLU A 272 26.48 4.28 17.36
CA GLU A 272 25.73 5.30 18.10
C GLU A 272 26.26 6.71 17.76
N ARG A 273 25.37 7.70 17.76
CA ARG A 273 25.73 9.14 17.60
C ARG A 273 26.46 9.47 16.29
N VAL A 274 26.08 8.81 15.21
CA VAL A 274 26.55 9.09 13.84
C VAL A 274 26.07 10.47 13.39
N SER A 275 26.95 11.24 12.73
CA SER A 275 26.58 12.55 12.18
C SER A 275 25.47 12.42 11.13
N ALA A 276 24.44 13.26 11.25
CA ALA A 276 23.36 13.35 10.27
C ALA A 276 23.84 13.69 8.85
N SER A 277 25.03 14.27 8.69
CA SER A 277 25.62 14.52 7.37
C SER A 277 25.85 13.23 6.57
N LEU A 278 26.27 12.15 7.24
CA LEU A 278 26.49 10.84 6.60
C LEU A 278 25.15 10.20 6.20
N VAL A 279 24.11 10.36 7.02
CA VAL A 279 22.75 9.91 6.69
C VAL A 279 22.17 10.69 5.51
N LEU A 280 22.39 12.00 5.45
CA LEU A 280 21.97 12.84 4.31
C LEU A 280 22.67 12.46 3.00
N GLU A 281 23.95 12.12 3.07
CA GLU A 281 24.72 11.61 1.92
C GLU A 281 24.20 10.23 1.47
N PHE A 282 23.94 9.33 2.41
CA PHE A 282 23.31 8.05 2.10
C PHE A 282 21.95 8.20 1.44
N LEU A 283 21.06 9.06 1.96
CA LEU A 283 19.74 9.31 1.36
C LEU A 283 19.83 9.89 -0.06
N ARG A 284 20.91 10.59 -0.39
CA ARG A 284 21.16 11.13 -1.74
C ARG A 284 21.56 10.02 -2.72
N GLU A 285 22.29 9.01 -2.26
CA GLU A 285 22.84 7.93 -3.10
C GLU A 285 21.90 6.72 -3.19
N TYR A 286 21.18 6.42 -2.11
CA TYR A 286 20.25 5.30 -2.04
C TYR A 286 18.98 5.58 -2.85
N LYS A 287 18.65 4.67 -3.75
CA LYS A 287 17.46 4.71 -4.60
C LYS A 287 16.30 4.02 -3.89
N PHE A 288 15.23 4.76 -3.62
CA PHE A 288 13.96 4.20 -3.18
C PHE A 288 13.10 3.82 -4.39
N HIS A 289 12.31 2.76 -4.26
CA HIS A 289 11.36 2.36 -5.29
C HIS A 289 10.17 3.32 -5.35
N GLU A 290 9.70 3.63 -6.55
CA GLU A 290 8.60 4.53 -6.90
C GLU A 290 7.27 4.18 -6.22
N LEU A 291 7.04 2.89 -5.90
CA LEU A 291 5.85 2.45 -5.16
C LEU A 291 5.91 2.78 -3.66
N SER A 292 7.04 3.27 -3.16
CA SER A 292 7.25 3.66 -1.76
C SER A 292 7.03 5.18 -1.59
N PHE A 293 5.78 5.64 -1.75
CA PHE A 293 5.43 7.07 -1.77
C PHE A 293 5.84 7.87 -0.52
N GLU A 294 5.96 7.20 0.62
CA GLU A 294 6.41 7.78 1.89
C GLU A 294 7.93 7.97 1.98
N SER A 295 8.69 7.28 1.14
CA SER A 295 10.15 7.18 1.19
C SER A 295 10.84 8.09 0.18
N ASP A 296 10.41 9.34 0.06
CA ASP A 296 11.04 10.32 -0.83
C ASP A 296 12.36 10.86 -0.22
N PRO A 297 13.51 10.58 -0.84
CA PRO A 297 14.81 10.94 -0.29
C PRO A 297 14.99 12.46 -0.19
N GLY A 298 14.44 13.23 -1.13
CA GLY A 298 14.54 14.69 -1.14
C GLY A 298 13.79 15.33 0.02
N LEU A 299 12.58 14.84 0.30
CA LEU A 299 11.76 15.31 1.42
C LEU A 299 12.31 14.89 2.77
N MET A 300 12.74 13.63 2.91
CA MET A 300 13.39 13.16 4.13
C MET A 300 14.67 13.97 4.41
N ALA A 301 15.50 14.19 3.39
CA ALA A 301 16.70 15.02 3.51
C ALA A 301 16.36 16.47 3.84
N GLY A 302 15.32 17.04 3.22
CA GLY A 302 14.81 18.38 3.54
C GLY A 302 14.36 18.51 4.99
N TYR A 303 13.69 17.48 5.53
CA TYR A 303 13.21 17.45 6.91
C TYR A 303 14.38 17.42 7.88
N ILE A 304 15.33 16.51 7.66
CA ILE A 304 16.55 16.39 8.45
C ILE A 304 17.31 17.73 8.46
N LYS A 305 17.49 18.37 7.30
CA LYS A 305 18.15 19.69 7.20
C LYS A 305 17.42 20.79 7.98
N LYS A 306 16.09 20.84 7.90
CA LYS A 306 15.29 21.82 8.68
C LYS A 306 15.42 21.58 10.19
N ARG A 307 15.40 20.31 10.63
CA ARG A 307 15.59 19.94 12.03
C ARG A 307 16.98 20.32 12.53
N ILE A 308 18.03 20.04 11.75
CA ILE A 308 19.42 20.44 12.06
C ILE A 308 19.55 21.97 12.20
N ALA A 309 18.86 22.75 11.37
CA ALA A 309 18.84 24.21 11.49
C ALA A 309 18.19 24.70 12.80
N GLY A 310 17.24 23.93 13.34
CA GLY A 310 16.66 24.12 14.68
C GLY A 310 17.47 23.49 15.82
N ASP A 311 18.73 23.11 15.58
CA ASP A 311 19.65 22.50 16.55
C ASP A 311 19.24 21.12 17.09
N VAL A 312 18.36 20.42 16.39
CA VAL A 312 17.86 19.08 16.73
C VAL A 312 18.14 18.08 15.59
N LEU A 313 18.09 16.77 15.86
CA LEU A 313 18.33 15.72 14.85
C LEU A 313 19.70 15.79 14.15
N ARG A 314 20.74 16.25 14.88
CA ARG A 314 22.13 16.26 14.38
C ARG A 314 22.78 14.87 14.40
N GLU A 315 22.21 13.95 15.17
CA GLU A 315 22.76 12.63 15.42
C GLU A 315 21.77 11.54 15.05
N TRP A 316 22.31 10.43 14.57
CA TRP A 316 21.59 9.23 14.21
C TRP A 316 22.29 8.01 14.79
N ASN A 317 21.54 7.02 15.20
CA ASN A 317 22.06 5.68 15.40
C ASN A 317 21.93 4.93 14.07
N VAL A 318 22.96 4.18 13.69
CA VAL A 318 22.96 3.35 12.48
C VAL A 318 23.12 1.89 12.89
N ALA A 319 22.16 1.06 12.51
CA ALA A 319 22.19 -0.36 12.83
C ALA A 319 22.23 -1.22 11.56
N VAL A 320 23.16 -2.18 11.51
CA VAL A 320 23.21 -3.22 10.47
C VAL A 320 22.59 -4.48 11.05
N LEU A 321 21.54 -4.98 10.41
CA LEU A 321 20.70 -6.05 10.91
C LEU A 321 20.80 -7.27 10.00
N GLY A 322 21.63 -8.22 10.40
CA GLY A 322 21.77 -9.54 9.78
C GLY A 322 21.48 -10.68 10.73
N ASN A 323 21.66 -11.91 10.23
CA ASN A 323 21.78 -13.12 11.05
C ASN A 323 23.21 -13.24 11.58
N ASP A 324 23.42 -14.06 12.61
CA ASP A 324 24.74 -14.23 13.24
C ASP A 324 25.74 -14.84 12.24
N PRO A 325 26.85 -14.15 11.90
CA PRO A 325 27.87 -14.69 10.99
C PRO A 325 28.75 -15.76 11.63
N THR A 326 28.63 -15.98 12.94
CA THR A 326 29.39 -16.99 13.69
C THR A 326 28.59 -18.25 14.00
N ASP A 327 27.36 -18.37 13.48
CA ASP A 327 26.62 -19.63 13.51
C ASP A 327 27.39 -20.66 12.66
N ASP A 328 27.75 -21.80 13.25
CA ASP A 328 28.53 -22.89 12.63
C ASP A 328 27.89 -23.43 11.34
N SER A 329 26.62 -23.10 11.09
CA SER A 329 25.87 -23.44 9.87
C SER A 329 25.92 -22.38 8.75
N THR A 330 26.58 -21.24 8.97
CA THR A 330 26.64 -20.12 8.00
C THR A 330 27.56 -20.46 6.83
N ASP A 331 27.02 -20.51 5.62
CA ASP A 331 27.83 -20.63 4.41
C ASP A 331 28.54 -19.29 4.13
N PRO A 332 29.82 -19.27 3.70
CA PRO A 332 30.46 -18.05 3.20
C PRO A 332 29.62 -17.26 2.17
N GLY A 333 28.78 -17.92 1.38
CA GLY A 333 27.84 -17.28 0.44
C GLY A 333 26.67 -16.54 1.09
N ASP A 334 26.40 -16.79 2.37
CA ASP A 334 25.36 -16.11 3.16
C ASP A 334 25.86 -14.79 3.74
N LEU A 335 27.16 -14.52 3.71
CA LEU A 335 27.75 -13.32 4.26
C LEU A 335 27.61 -12.13 3.30
N PHE A 336 27.23 -10.97 3.84
CA PHE A 336 27.30 -9.70 3.13
C PHE A 336 28.38 -8.82 3.73
N ASP A 337 29.43 -8.55 2.95
CA ASP A 337 30.54 -7.70 3.35
C ASP A 337 30.26 -6.23 3.02
N PHE A 338 30.22 -5.39 4.06
CA PHE A 338 30.10 -3.93 3.93
C PHE A 338 31.46 -3.24 3.79
N GLY A 339 32.57 -3.97 3.95
CA GLY A 339 33.91 -3.42 4.06
C GLY A 339 34.29 -3.03 5.49
N SER A 340 35.54 -2.57 5.68
CA SER A 340 36.06 -2.10 6.98
C SER A 340 35.95 -3.12 8.13
N GLY A 341 35.94 -4.42 7.81
CA GLY A 341 35.76 -5.50 8.78
C GLY A 341 34.31 -5.64 9.29
N ILE A 342 33.35 -4.98 8.64
CA ILE A 342 31.93 -5.04 8.97
C ILE A 342 31.23 -6.03 8.03
N CYS A 343 30.84 -7.18 8.59
CA CYS A 343 30.16 -8.24 7.87
C CYS A 343 29.06 -8.86 8.74
N VAL A 344 27.95 -9.23 8.12
CA VAL A 344 26.82 -9.91 8.75
C VAL A 344 26.24 -10.94 7.77
N SER A 345 25.58 -11.98 8.28
CA SER A 345 24.83 -12.90 7.42
C SER A 345 23.55 -12.24 6.91
N LYS A 346 23.24 -12.46 5.63
CA LYS A 346 22.05 -11.95 4.96
C LYS A 346 20.78 -12.43 5.64
N VAL A 347 19.75 -11.58 5.65
CA VAL A 347 18.43 -11.94 6.15
C VAL A 347 17.57 -12.52 5.04
N THR A 348 16.68 -13.46 5.39
CA THR A 348 15.73 -14.01 4.44
C THR A 348 14.44 -13.18 4.39
N ARG A 349 14.01 -12.75 3.20
CA ARG A 349 12.71 -12.12 2.95
C ARG A 349 12.10 -12.59 1.64
N SER A 350 10.90 -13.13 1.69
CA SER A 350 10.14 -13.57 0.50
C SER A 350 9.14 -12.51 0.03
N LYS A 351 8.91 -12.45 -1.30
CA LYS A 351 7.93 -11.54 -1.88
C LYS A 351 6.52 -12.11 -1.81
N LEU A 352 5.53 -11.23 -1.92
CA LEU A 352 4.12 -11.62 -2.06
C LEU A 352 3.87 -12.17 -3.47
N GLU A 353 3.10 -13.25 -3.56
CA GLU A 353 2.65 -13.79 -4.86
C GLU A 353 1.89 -12.73 -5.66
N GLY A 354 2.09 -12.72 -6.98
CA GLY A 354 1.40 -11.81 -7.90
C GLY A 354 1.98 -10.39 -7.99
N THR A 355 3.15 -10.13 -7.41
CA THR A 355 3.89 -8.86 -7.65
C THR A 355 4.59 -8.86 -9.00
N GLY A 356 4.73 -10.00 -9.66
CA GLY A 356 5.44 -10.13 -10.94
C GLY A 356 6.95 -10.30 -10.77
N PRO A 357 7.69 -10.44 -11.88
CA PRO A 357 9.13 -10.62 -11.85
C PRO A 357 9.87 -9.33 -11.49
N SER A 358 9.40 -8.18 -11.98
CA SER A 358 10.10 -6.90 -11.81
C SER A 358 10.03 -6.32 -10.40
N ASP A 359 8.82 -6.22 -9.84
CA ASP A 359 8.64 -5.66 -8.50
C ASP A 359 8.60 -6.79 -7.43
N ALA A 360 9.37 -6.62 -6.36
CA ALA A 360 9.29 -7.45 -5.16
C ALA A 360 8.68 -6.68 -3.98
N ASP A 361 7.52 -7.11 -3.50
CA ASP A 361 6.88 -6.59 -2.28
C ASP A 361 7.10 -7.55 -1.10
N ILE A 362 7.99 -7.18 -0.16
CA ILE A 362 8.30 -8.00 1.02
C ILE A 362 7.32 -7.82 2.19
N LYS A 363 6.37 -6.91 2.04
CA LYS A 363 5.38 -6.46 3.04
C LYS A 363 5.91 -5.62 4.19
N THR A 364 6.82 -6.18 4.98
CA THR A 364 7.32 -5.54 6.19
C THR A 364 8.78 -5.90 6.33
N LEU A 365 9.63 -4.89 6.47
CA LEU A 365 11.06 -5.07 6.62
C LEU A 365 11.44 -5.15 8.09
N MET A 366 11.06 -4.10 8.81
CA MET A 366 11.49 -3.83 10.18
C MET A 366 10.46 -4.43 11.16
N SER A 367 10.93 -5.15 12.16
CA SER A 367 10.10 -5.61 13.27
C SER A 367 10.04 -4.58 14.40
N ARG A 368 9.16 -4.81 15.40
CA ARG A 368 9.14 -4.01 16.64
C ARG A 368 10.49 -4.05 17.37
N ARG A 369 11.17 -5.19 17.34
CA ARG A 369 12.49 -5.37 17.96
C ARG A 369 13.54 -4.50 17.26
N ASP A 370 13.49 -4.42 15.94
CA ASP A 370 14.46 -3.66 15.16
C ASP A 370 14.25 -2.15 15.31
N ALA A 371 13.00 -1.70 15.46
CA ALA A 371 12.67 -0.30 15.74
C ALA A 371 13.11 0.20 17.13
N ALA A 372 13.55 -0.71 18.00
CA ALA A 372 14.02 -0.44 19.36
C ALA A 372 15.47 -0.93 19.59
N VAL A 373 16.20 -1.22 18.51
CA VAL A 373 17.52 -1.89 18.59
C VAL A 373 18.61 -1.08 19.29
N ASP A 374 18.42 0.23 19.35
CA ASP A 374 19.29 1.22 20.00
C ASP A 374 18.75 1.67 21.37
N LEU A 375 17.76 0.96 21.91
CA LEU A 375 17.25 1.19 23.26
C LEU A 375 17.69 0.05 24.18
N ASP A 376 18.26 0.40 25.33
CA ASP A 376 18.73 -0.59 26.31
C ASP A 376 17.56 -1.28 27.04
N ASP A 377 17.68 -2.59 27.22
CA ASP A 377 16.80 -3.44 28.06
C ASP A 377 15.28 -3.35 27.79
N VAL A 378 14.88 -3.13 26.54
CA VAL A 378 13.46 -3.03 26.15
C VAL A 378 12.85 -4.41 25.85
N PRO A 379 11.82 -4.88 26.60
CA PRO A 379 11.16 -6.17 26.35
C PRO A 379 10.18 -6.10 25.15
N THR A 380 10.73 -5.96 23.95
CA THR A 380 10.00 -5.68 22.69
C THR A 380 8.94 -6.71 22.30
N SER A 381 9.03 -7.94 22.81
CA SER A 381 8.01 -8.99 22.59
C SER A 381 6.67 -8.66 23.25
N THR A 382 6.68 -7.90 24.34
CA THR A 382 5.49 -7.55 25.14
C THR A 382 4.95 -6.16 24.85
N LEU A 383 5.77 -5.27 24.28
CA LEU A 383 5.41 -3.87 24.08
C LEU A 383 4.72 -3.62 22.75
N THR A 384 3.68 -2.80 22.78
CA THR A 384 3.00 -2.25 21.60
C THR A 384 3.91 -1.25 20.88
N GLU A 385 3.61 -0.98 19.61
CA GLU A 385 4.36 0.01 18.82
C GLU A 385 4.27 1.41 19.43
N SER A 386 3.12 1.78 19.99
CA SER A 386 2.97 3.05 20.72
C SER A 386 3.88 3.12 21.94
N GLN A 387 4.01 2.05 22.73
CA GLN A 387 4.89 2.02 23.89
C GLN A 387 6.37 2.14 23.49
N ILE A 388 6.77 1.51 22.39
CA ILE A 388 8.14 1.64 21.85
C ILE A 388 8.42 3.08 21.42
N LYS A 389 7.46 3.73 20.73
CA LYS A 389 7.56 5.15 20.36
C LYS A 389 7.74 6.05 21.59
N THR A 390 6.99 5.81 22.67
CA THR A 390 7.12 6.57 23.93
C THR A 390 8.47 6.35 24.59
N LEU A 391 8.94 5.11 24.68
CA LEU A 391 10.26 4.82 25.27
C LEU A 391 11.39 5.50 24.48
N ARG A 392 11.33 5.45 23.15
CA ARG A 392 12.29 6.15 22.29
C ARG A 392 12.24 7.66 22.51
N ALA A 393 11.05 8.25 22.58
CA ALA A 393 10.92 9.69 22.80
C ALA A 393 11.58 10.15 24.12
N ASN A 394 11.61 9.28 25.14
CA ASN A 394 12.27 9.58 26.41
C ASN A 394 13.78 9.32 26.38
N ALA A 395 14.21 8.21 25.77
CA ALA A 395 15.62 7.79 25.77
C ALA A 395 16.47 8.52 24.73
N ALA A 396 15.88 8.86 23.59
CA ALA A 396 16.55 9.38 22.41
C ALA A 396 15.69 10.46 21.70
N PRO A 397 15.35 11.57 22.38
CA PRO A 397 14.39 12.57 21.89
C PRO A 397 14.81 13.28 20.62
N ASP A 398 16.11 13.40 20.35
CA ASP A 398 16.65 14.12 19.19
C ASP A 398 17.58 13.25 18.33
N VAL A 399 17.53 11.93 18.49
CA VAL A 399 18.37 10.98 17.76
C VAL A 399 17.50 10.12 16.86
N GLY A 400 17.77 10.17 15.55
CA GLY A 400 17.13 9.28 14.57
C GLY A 400 17.72 7.88 14.61
N LEU A 401 17.01 6.88 14.08
CA LEU A 401 17.57 5.54 13.84
C LEU A 401 17.47 5.21 12.36
N LEU A 402 18.60 4.81 11.75
CA LEU A 402 18.66 4.20 10.43
C LEU A 402 19.06 2.73 10.57
N THR A 403 18.21 1.83 10.10
CA THR A 403 18.49 0.38 10.05
C THR A 403 18.74 -0.07 8.63
N ILE A 404 19.74 -0.93 8.41
CA ILE A 404 20.16 -1.47 7.12
C ILE A 404 20.10 -3.00 7.18
N TYR A 405 19.50 -3.61 6.16
CA TYR A 405 19.33 -5.05 6.06
C TYR A 405 19.91 -5.55 4.73
N PRO A 406 20.98 -6.35 4.73
CA PRO A 406 21.35 -7.11 3.55
C PRO A 406 20.41 -8.31 3.43
N ILE A 407 19.64 -8.37 2.36
CA ILE A 407 18.64 -9.40 2.10
C ILE A 407 19.16 -10.30 0.99
N ASP A 408 19.10 -11.61 1.22
CA ASP A 408 19.55 -12.59 0.25
C ASP A 408 18.67 -12.61 -1.00
N ALA A 409 19.29 -12.42 -2.17
CA ALA A 409 18.63 -12.40 -3.48
C ALA A 409 17.80 -13.67 -3.74
N LEU A 410 18.28 -14.80 -3.24
CA LEU A 410 17.69 -16.13 -3.40
C LEU A 410 16.77 -16.54 -2.24
N SER A 411 16.39 -15.57 -1.39
CA SER A 411 15.51 -15.81 -0.24
C SER A 411 14.27 -16.64 -0.58
N VAL A 412 14.15 -17.82 0.04
CA VAL A 412 12.98 -18.69 -0.11
C VAL A 412 11.96 -18.47 1.02
N PRO A 413 10.66 -18.68 0.79
CA PRO A 413 9.65 -18.59 1.84
C PRO A 413 9.91 -19.58 2.97
N MET A 414 10.07 -19.09 4.21
CA MET A 414 10.17 -19.96 5.38
C MET A 414 8.84 -20.72 5.56
N GLN A 415 8.88 -22.06 5.50
CA GLN A 415 7.77 -22.90 5.93
C GLN A 415 7.64 -22.79 7.45
N LYS A 416 6.72 -21.97 7.95
CA LYS A 416 6.36 -22.03 9.37
C LYS A 416 5.53 -23.28 9.62
N SER A 417 6.07 -24.23 10.38
CA SER A 417 5.25 -25.24 11.02
C SER A 417 4.26 -24.53 11.98
N GLY A 418 2.96 -24.57 11.67
CA GLY A 418 1.93 -24.36 12.68
C GLY A 418 1.16 -23.02 12.77
N SER A 419 1.12 -22.13 11.76
CA SER A 419 0.16 -21.00 11.81
C SER A 419 -0.91 -21.04 10.71
N ALA A 420 -1.83 -22.00 10.84
CA ALA A 420 -3.11 -22.04 10.12
C ALA A 420 -4.11 -21.02 10.69
N LYS A 421 -3.73 -19.73 10.77
CA LYS A 421 -4.64 -18.65 11.20
C LYS A 421 -4.79 -17.50 10.20
N ASN A 422 -4.21 -17.62 9.00
CA ASN A 422 -4.55 -16.78 7.84
C ASN A 422 -4.04 -17.47 6.56
N PRO A 423 -4.87 -18.21 5.81
CA PRO A 423 -4.46 -18.90 4.59
C PRO A 423 -4.23 -17.96 3.40
N THR A 424 -4.38 -16.64 3.58
CA THR A 424 -4.76 -15.76 2.48
C THR A 424 -3.63 -15.21 1.60
N ARG A 425 -2.34 -15.48 1.83
CA ARG A 425 -1.27 -14.96 0.94
C ARG A 425 -0.09 -15.91 0.81
N LYS A 426 -0.04 -16.63 -0.31
CA LYS A 426 1.14 -17.40 -0.71
C LYS A 426 2.32 -16.45 -0.92
N ARG A 427 3.51 -16.92 -0.58
CA ARG A 427 4.78 -16.22 -0.71
C ARG A 427 5.57 -16.91 -1.81
N GLU A 428 6.31 -16.13 -2.58
CA GLU A 428 7.23 -16.63 -3.60
C GLU A 428 8.67 -16.30 -3.18
N PRO A 429 9.68 -17.04 -3.68
CA PRO A 429 11.07 -16.64 -3.54
C PRO A 429 11.27 -15.18 -3.98
N LEU A 430 12.20 -14.47 -3.35
CA LEU A 430 12.50 -13.09 -3.71
C LEU A 430 12.92 -13.00 -5.18
N GLY A 431 13.87 -13.84 -5.58
CA GLY A 431 14.30 -14.01 -6.96
C GLY A 431 14.83 -12.71 -7.56
N ALA A 432 15.71 -12.03 -6.83
CA ALA A 432 16.36 -10.82 -7.31
C ALA A 432 17.66 -11.16 -8.05
N GLU A 433 18.06 -10.32 -9.01
CA GLU A 433 19.31 -10.47 -9.78
C GLU A 433 20.56 -10.27 -8.92
N ALA A 434 20.44 -9.53 -7.81
CA ALA A 434 21.50 -9.33 -6.83
C ALA A 434 20.93 -9.16 -5.40
N ASP A 435 21.79 -9.25 -4.39
CA ASP A 435 21.40 -9.05 -3.00
C ASP A 435 20.77 -7.67 -2.79
N VAL A 436 19.73 -7.61 -1.98
CA VAL A 436 18.89 -6.43 -1.84
C VAL A 436 19.23 -5.72 -0.53
N ILE A 437 19.46 -4.41 -0.56
CA ILE A 437 19.57 -3.61 0.67
C ILE A 437 18.21 -3.04 1.04
N GLY A 438 17.62 -3.53 2.13
CA GLY A 438 16.48 -2.90 2.77
C GLY A 438 16.91 -1.83 3.76
N VAL A 439 16.17 -0.73 3.86
CA VAL A 439 16.39 0.32 4.86
C VAL A 439 15.13 0.64 5.64
N GLY A 440 15.30 1.07 6.88
CA GLY A 440 14.23 1.71 7.62
C GLY A 440 14.73 2.85 8.49
N LEU A 441 13.91 3.88 8.61
CA LEU A 441 14.19 5.11 9.33
C LEU A 441 13.15 5.30 10.42
N VAL A 442 13.61 5.62 11.63
CA VAL A 442 12.75 6.05 12.74
C VAL A 442 13.12 7.48 13.07
N PHE A 443 12.19 8.39 12.81
CA PHE A 443 12.36 9.80 13.12
C PHE A 443 11.85 10.08 14.53
N PRO A 444 12.59 10.85 15.34
CA PRO A 444 12.16 11.16 16.70
C PRO A 444 10.90 12.03 16.69
N LEU A 445 10.13 11.95 17.79
CA LEU A 445 9.01 12.86 18.03
C LEU A 445 9.55 14.25 18.39
N PRO A 446 8.99 15.33 17.86
CA PRO A 446 9.32 16.69 18.29
C PRO A 446 8.97 16.90 19.77
N VAL A 447 9.92 17.39 20.56
CA VAL A 447 9.70 17.71 21.99
C VAL A 447 8.85 18.98 22.16
N THR A 448 9.04 19.96 21.27
CA THR A 448 8.15 21.12 21.13
C THR A 448 7.03 20.75 20.16
N GLY A 449 5.77 20.97 20.55
CA GLY A 449 4.58 20.48 19.81
C GLY A 449 4.42 20.88 18.35
N ASP A 450 5.33 21.70 17.79
CA ASP A 450 5.39 22.04 16.37
C ASP A 450 6.46 21.20 15.66
N ASP A 451 6.02 20.37 14.72
CA ASP A 451 6.90 19.54 13.90
C ASP A 451 7.45 20.31 12.69
N ALA A 452 8.68 20.00 12.26
CA ALA A 452 9.31 20.69 11.14
C ALA A 452 8.65 20.29 9.82
N GLN A 453 8.05 21.27 9.17
CA GLN A 453 7.33 21.08 7.93
C GLN A 453 8.25 21.31 6.72
N VAL A 454 8.36 20.35 5.80
CA VAL A 454 9.07 20.49 4.52
C VAL A 454 8.06 20.74 3.43
N GLU A 455 8.02 21.99 2.96
CA GLU A 455 7.21 22.37 1.81
C GLU A 455 7.70 21.63 0.57
N TRP A 456 6.76 21.16 -0.24
CA TRP A 456 7.06 20.51 -1.50
C TRP A 456 6.08 20.99 -2.56
N ASN A 457 6.58 21.09 -3.79
CA ASN A 457 5.74 21.40 -4.94
C ASN A 457 5.00 20.12 -5.32
N TYR A 458 3.68 20.25 -5.50
CA TYR A 458 2.81 19.18 -5.95
C TYR A 458 3.44 18.40 -7.11
N VAL A 459 3.58 17.10 -6.92
CA VAL A 459 3.93 16.12 -7.95
C VAL A 459 2.66 15.28 -8.09
N SER A 460 1.80 15.63 -9.05
CA SER A 460 0.97 14.58 -9.64
C SER A 460 1.94 13.50 -10.11
N ALA A 461 1.64 12.23 -9.88
CA ALA A 461 2.35 11.16 -10.57
C ALA A 461 2.45 11.57 -12.05
N ASP A 462 3.67 11.70 -12.57
CA ASP A 462 3.85 12.00 -13.99
C ASP A 462 3.46 10.73 -14.73
N LEU A 463 2.19 10.64 -15.13
CA LEU A 463 1.61 9.46 -15.76
C LEU A 463 1.89 9.43 -17.28
N ARG A 464 2.68 10.38 -17.83
CA ARG A 464 2.94 10.47 -19.28
C ARG A 464 3.61 9.22 -19.87
N TRP A 465 4.27 8.39 -19.07
CA TRP A 465 4.86 7.12 -19.49
C TRP A 465 3.86 5.95 -19.52
N LEU A 466 2.65 6.14 -18.97
CA LEU A 466 1.53 5.18 -19.02
C LEU A 466 0.58 5.44 -20.18
N SER A 467 0.81 6.49 -20.96
CA SER A 467 0.19 6.64 -22.27
C SER A 467 0.80 5.59 -23.21
N ALA A 468 0.10 4.48 -23.39
CA ALA A 468 0.03 3.91 -24.73
C ALA A 468 -0.33 5.06 -25.71
N PRO A 469 0.06 5.02 -26.99
CA PRO A 469 -0.16 6.12 -27.95
C PRO A 469 -1.60 6.69 -27.98
N ASP A 470 -2.59 5.94 -27.47
CA ASP A 470 -4.01 6.28 -27.45
C ASP A 470 -4.59 6.59 -26.04
N GLY A 471 -3.77 6.66 -24.99
CA GLY A 471 -4.21 6.85 -23.59
C GLY A 471 -4.26 8.32 -23.15
N TYR A 472 -5.48 8.88 -23.08
CA TYR A 472 -5.75 10.21 -22.54
C TYR A 472 -5.49 10.29 -21.03
N ILE A 473 -4.67 11.25 -20.59
CA ILE A 473 -4.53 11.67 -19.18
C ILE A 473 -5.28 13.01 -19.08
N GLU A 474 -6.24 13.10 -18.16
CA GLU A 474 -7.00 14.35 -17.93
C GLU A 474 -6.47 15.11 -16.71
N GLU A 475 -6.30 16.42 -16.92
CA GLU A 475 -6.35 17.47 -15.89
C GLU A 475 -7.83 17.69 -15.52
N GLU A 476 -8.17 17.67 -14.23
CA GLU A 476 -9.54 17.97 -13.79
C GLU A 476 -9.89 19.44 -14.07
N ASP A 477 -11.03 19.67 -14.74
CA ASP A 477 -11.64 20.98 -14.90
C ASP A 477 -12.21 21.44 -13.55
N ALA A 478 -11.48 22.33 -12.88
CA ALA A 478 -11.80 22.83 -11.55
C ALA A 478 -13.09 23.69 -11.49
N SER A 479 -13.67 24.04 -12.65
CA SER A 479 -14.86 24.90 -12.75
C SER A 479 -16.18 24.25 -12.31
N LEU A 480 -16.22 22.92 -12.15
CA LEU A 480 -17.44 22.17 -11.85
C LEU A 480 -17.69 21.94 -10.34
N LEU A 481 -16.93 22.59 -9.46
CA LEU A 481 -17.07 22.49 -7.99
C LEU A 481 -17.66 23.75 -7.34
N ASP A 482 -17.87 24.83 -8.09
CA ASP A 482 -18.42 26.08 -7.56
C ASP A 482 -19.96 26.07 -7.38
N GLU A 483 -20.66 25.02 -7.81
CA GLU A 483 -22.13 24.94 -7.71
C GLU A 483 -22.67 24.49 -6.33
N ASP A 484 -21.83 24.00 -5.41
CA ASP A 484 -22.28 23.48 -4.10
C ASP A 484 -22.18 24.49 -2.94
N PHE A 485 -21.82 25.76 -3.21
CA PHE A 485 -21.90 26.86 -2.25
C PHE A 485 -22.73 28.04 -2.80
N GLY A 486 -24.00 27.77 -3.08
CA GLY A 486 -25.05 28.77 -3.36
C GLY A 486 -26.15 28.76 -2.32
#